data_AF-A0A7C2L3D7-F1
#
_entry.id   AF-A0A7C2L3D7-F1
#
_cell.length_a   1.000
_cell.length_b   1.000
_cell.length_c   1.000
_cell.angle_alpha   90.00
_cell.angle_beta   90.00
_cell.angle_gamma   90.00
#
_symmetry.space_group_name_H-M   'P 1'
#
loop_
_entity.id
_entity.type
_entity.pdbx_description
1 polymer ?
#
loop_
_entity_poly.entity_id
_entity_poly.type
_entity_poly.pdbx_seq_one_letter_code
_entity_poly.pdbx_strand_id
1 'polypeptide(L)'
;MLLVANIWAQNSFLSTTEETDINIAVIRSFVVIEFVSYDDDGRVSLVLRNVSEDEVDVIISKVELRSLETSKIFYSRDLLGDNIVLRRGESYTVSGLPTCEDLEDPMLQEECKSTVRLAYRAYYMPLRIYGKGYRLSTTETPTGDSVIMNPSVRLECLLPEEGWVLLDLVDPVTLVSSGDLYADPSTHKGRVWIEAPLASGVDTITVQAVVSRIGGSGTASGSASIKVPEPAQQYYIALSGKVSQIYVPFKVTLSSPSKRIIPGEWIFGGQRNVAHVSGLLLSWRTEDKLVDSIIAEVGFGSLGTYRVSITLKDCNGKIIATGSNTVTASASTKASIPIELSNPVRLDQIYYVESGVGKIG
;
A
#
# COMPACT_ATOMS: atom_id res chain seq x y z
N MET A 1 39.54 -14.07 7.76
CA MET A 1 40.01 -15.24 8.52
C MET A 1 39.23 -16.44 8.01
N LEU A 2 39.92 -17.38 7.33
CA LEU A 2 39.44 -18.56 6.54
C LEU A 2 38.52 -18.23 5.34
N LEU A 3 38.86 -18.37 4.04
CA LEU A 3 39.75 -19.26 3.26
C LEU A 3 39.14 -20.64 2.94
N VAL A 4 38.71 -20.79 1.66
CA VAL A 4 38.74 -21.99 0.78
C VAL A 4 37.74 -23.11 1.12
N ALA A 5 36.85 -23.51 0.20
CA ALA A 5 37.22 -24.28 -0.98
C ALA A 5 36.56 -23.83 -2.30
N ASN A 6 37.45 -23.61 -3.28
CA ASN A 6 37.17 -23.45 -4.69
C ASN A 6 37.52 -24.78 -5.38
N ILE A 7 36.66 -25.18 -6.32
CA ILE A 7 36.97 -25.96 -7.53
C ILE A 7 37.19 -27.47 -7.35
N TRP A 8 36.30 -28.25 -7.98
CA TRP A 8 36.48 -29.47 -8.80
C TRP A 8 35.02 -29.85 -9.16
N ALA A 9 34.46 -29.63 -10.35
CA ALA A 9 35.02 -29.74 -11.69
C ALA A 9 34.39 -28.70 -12.64
N GLN A 10 35.25 -27.99 -13.38
CA GLN A 10 34.90 -27.59 -14.75
C GLN A 10 34.83 -28.86 -15.61
N ASN A 11 33.93 -28.84 -16.58
CA ASN A 11 33.61 -29.90 -17.55
C ASN A 11 32.74 -31.05 -17.04
N SER A 12 31.46 -30.74 -16.82
CA SER A 12 30.45 -31.48 -17.56
C SER A 12 29.70 -30.49 -18.44
N PHE A 13 29.86 -30.64 -19.75
CA PHE A 13 28.80 -30.38 -20.70
C PHE A 13 27.61 -31.23 -20.26
N LEU A 14 26.86 -30.78 -19.25
CA LEU A 14 25.54 -31.30 -19.00
C LEU A 14 24.75 -30.81 -20.20
N SER A 15 24.54 -31.74 -21.14
CA SER A 15 23.32 -31.77 -21.94
C SER A 15 22.17 -31.59 -20.96
N THR A 16 21.82 -30.34 -20.67
CA THR A 16 20.55 -30.00 -20.05
C THR A 16 19.52 -30.63 -20.97
N THR A 17 18.68 -31.49 -20.41
CA THR A 17 17.54 -31.97 -21.19
C THR A 17 16.77 -30.73 -21.64
N GLU A 18 16.12 -30.81 -22.80
CA GLU A 18 15.29 -29.70 -23.30
C GLU A 18 14.31 -29.18 -22.23
N GLU A 19 13.82 -30.07 -21.37
CA GLU A 19 13.00 -29.79 -20.20
C GLU A 19 13.71 -28.93 -19.11
N THR A 20 15.00 -29.17 -18.86
CA THR A 20 15.80 -28.36 -17.93
C THR A 20 15.99 -26.93 -18.45
N ASP A 21 16.26 -26.76 -19.75
CA ASP A 21 16.39 -25.45 -20.38
C ASP A 21 15.07 -24.67 -20.38
N ILE A 22 13.96 -25.36 -20.62
CA ILE A 22 12.60 -24.80 -20.54
C ILE A 22 12.33 -24.30 -19.12
N ASN A 23 12.59 -25.11 -18.10
CA ASN A 23 12.36 -24.74 -16.70
C ASN A 23 13.22 -23.54 -16.27
N ILE A 24 14.49 -23.51 -16.67
CA ILE A 24 15.38 -22.37 -16.39
C ILE A 24 14.87 -21.09 -17.06
N ALA A 25 14.45 -21.17 -18.33
CA ALA A 25 13.93 -20.02 -19.05
C ALA A 25 12.63 -19.49 -18.43
N VAL A 26 11.75 -20.38 -17.96
CA VAL A 26 10.51 -20.01 -17.25
C VAL A 26 10.83 -19.30 -15.93
N ILE A 27 11.70 -19.88 -15.10
CA ILE A 27 12.06 -19.33 -13.77
C ILE A 27 12.71 -17.94 -13.90
N ARG A 28 13.52 -17.72 -14.94
CA ARG A 28 14.22 -16.44 -15.16
C ARG A 28 13.34 -15.38 -15.83
N SER A 29 12.20 -15.78 -16.39
CA SER A 29 11.29 -14.85 -17.07
C SER A 29 10.35 -14.17 -16.09
N PHE A 30 10.32 -12.84 -16.12
CA PHE A 30 9.47 -12.03 -15.24
C PHE A 30 8.88 -10.83 -15.98
N VAL A 31 7.55 -10.69 -15.91
CA VAL A 31 6.80 -9.54 -16.43
C VAL A 31 6.01 -8.92 -15.28
N VAL A 32 6.09 -7.60 -15.18
CA VAL A 32 5.28 -6.82 -14.24
C VAL A 32 4.28 -5.95 -15.01
N ILE A 33 3.10 -5.76 -14.43
CA ILE A 33 2.18 -4.70 -14.83
C ILE A 33 2.59 -3.47 -13.99
N GLU A 34 3.25 -2.50 -14.62
CA GLU A 34 3.78 -1.32 -13.93
C GLU A 34 2.68 -0.32 -13.59
N PHE A 35 1.76 -0.09 -14.53
CA PHE A 35 0.73 0.94 -14.41
C PHE A 35 -0.60 0.42 -14.96
N VAL A 36 -1.68 0.82 -14.30
CA VAL A 36 -3.05 0.72 -14.79
C VAL A 36 -3.56 2.15 -14.93
N SER A 37 -3.88 2.57 -16.14
CA SER A 37 -4.46 3.90 -16.42
C SER A 37 -5.84 3.76 -17.04
N TYR A 38 -6.65 4.81 -16.88
CA TYR A 38 -7.96 4.94 -17.50
C TYR A 38 -7.88 6.05 -18.56
N ASP A 39 -8.38 5.80 -19.76
CA ASP A 39 -8.52 6.86 -20.77
C ASP A 39 -9.78 7.72 -20.54
N ASP A 40 -9.95 8.77 -21.33
CA ASP A 40 -11.07 9.72 -21.19
C ASP A 40 -12.44 9.04 -21.40
N ASP A 41 -12.48 7.89 -22.08
CA ASP A 41 -13.67 7.07 -22.29
C ASP A 41 -13.86 6.01 -21.19
N GLY A 42 -13.02 6.02 -20.16
CA GLY A 42 -13.07 5.11 -19.02
C GLY A 42 -12.48 3.72 -19.28
N ARG A 43 -11.85 3.47 -20.44
CA ARG A 43 -11.21 2.17 -20.75
C ARG A 43 -9.86 2.05 -20.11
N VAL A 44 -9.47 0.81 -19.84
CA VAL A 44 -8.21 0.52 -19.14
C VAL A 44 -7.06 0.32 -20.12
N SER A 45 -5.92 0.89 -19.76
CA SER A 45 -4.62 0.60 -20.36
C SER A 45 -3.65 0.04 -19.33
N LEU A 46 -2.96 -1.05 -19.68
CA LEU A 46 -1.95 -1.69 -18.84
C LEU A 46 -0.56 -1.50 -19.45
N VAL A 47 0.39 -1.00 -18.68
CA VAL A 47 1.81 -0.97 -19.07
C VAL A 47 2.49 -2.23 -18.56
N LEU A 48 2.87 -3.13 -19.47
CA LEU A 48 3.60 -4.37 -19.17
C LEU A 48 5.09 -4.12 -19.38
N ARG A 49 5.96 -4.48 -18.42
CA ARG A 49 7.42 -4.44 -18.60
C ARG A 49 8.03 -5.82 -18.39
N ASN A 50 8.92 -6.20 -19.30
CA ASN A 50 9.79 -7.36 -19.09
C ASN A 50 10.97 -6.98 -18.18
N VAL A 51 11.02 -7.58 -16.99
CA VAL A 51 12.05 -7.37 -15.97
C VAL A 51 12.84 -8.66 -15.69
N SER A 52 12.82 -9.61 -16.62
CA SER A 52 13.52 -10.89 -16.55
C SER A 52 15.02 -10.75 -16.24
N GLU A 53 15.56 -11.77 -15.58
CA GLU A 53 17.01 -11.98 -15.46
C GLU A 53 17.57 -12.56 -16.80
N ASP A 54 18.81 -12.24 -17.16
CA ASP A 54 19.56 -12.86 -18.28
C ASP A 54 18.95 -12.82 -19.70
N GLU A 55 18.70 -11.63 -20.27
CA GLU A 55 18.30 -11.42 -21.69
C GLU A 55 17.21 -12.39 -22.22
N VAL A 56 16.21 -12.68 -21.39
CA VAL A 56 15.06 -13.50 -21.79
C VAL A 56 13.99 -12.62 -22.45
N ASP A 57 13.80 -12.80 -23.75
CA ASP A 57 12.66 -12.25 -24.48
C ASP A 57 11.40 -13.04 -24.13
N VAL A 58 10.31 -12.32 -23.88
CA VAL A 58 9.01 -12.91 -23.53
C VAL A 58 7.95 -12.50 -24.54
N ILE A 59 7.00 -13.38 -24.79
CA ILE A 59 5.78 -13.07 -25.55
C ILE A 59 4.60 -12.99 -24.58
N ILE A 60 3.81 -11.93 -24.70
CA ILE A 60 2.57 -11.77 -23.94
C ILE A 60 1.46 -12.53 -24.66
N SER A 61 0.81 -13.45 -23.98
CA SER A 61 -0.15 -14.36 -24.60
C SER A 61 -1.59 -14.01 -24.32
N LYS A 62 -1.89 -13.47 -23.13
CA LYS A 62 -3.26 -13.21 -22.69
C LYS A 62 -3.28 -12.19 -21.56
N VAL A 63 -4.35 -11.41 -21.47
CA VAL A 63 -4.67 -10.61 -20.29
C VAL A 63 -6.06 -10.98 -19.78
N GLU A 64 -6.22 -11.06 -18.46
CA GLU A 64 -7.49 -11.34 -17.79
C GLU A 64 -7.84 -10.26 -16.77
N LEU A 65 -9.14 -9.99 -16.60
CA LEU A 65 -9.70 -9.32 -15.43
C LEU A 65 -10.36 -10.38 -14.55
N ARG A 66 -9.99 -10.44 -13.27
CA ARG A 66 -10.48 -11.46 -12.35
C ARG A 66 -10.73 -10.94 -10.95
N SER A 67 -11.61 -11.62 -10.22
CA SER A 67 -11.72 -11.48 -8.77
C SER A 67 -10.47 -12.07 -8.10
N LEU A 68 -9.94 -11.35 -7.12
CA LEU A 68 -8.90 -11.90 -6.26
C LEU A 68 -9.46 -12.87 -5.21
N GLU A 69 -10.69 -12.64 -4.77
CA GLU A 69 -11.34 -13.41 -3.71
C GLU A 69 -11.78 -14.79 -4.20
N THR A 70 -12.40 -14.85 -5.38
CA THR A 70 -13.00 -16.09 -5.91
C THR A 70 -12.19 -16.72 -7.04
N SER A 71 -11.15 -16.04 -7.53
CA SER A 71 -10.44 -16.40 -8.76
C SER A 71 -11.31 -16.45 -10.02
N LYS A 72 -12.55 -15.94 -9.95
CA LYS A 72 -13.44 -15.88 -11.10
C LYS A 72 -12.90 -14.91 -12.14
N ILE A 73 -12.93 -15.34 -13.40
CA ILE A 73 -12.52 -14.53 -14.55
C ILE A 73 -13.75 -13.80 -15.08
N PHE A 74 -13.68 -12.49 -15.16
CA PHE A 74 -14.73 -11.64 -15.72
C PHE A 74 -14.48 -11.29 -17.18
N TYR A 75 -13.21 -11.14 -17.56
CA TYR A 75 -12.80 -10.87 -18.92
C TYR A 75 -11.49 -11.58 -19.24
N SER A 76 -11.34 -12.00 -20.49
CA SER A 76 -10.12 -12.59 -21.03
C SER A 76 -9.92 -12.14 -22.46
N ARG A 77 -8.71 -11.68 -22.79
CA ARG A 77 -8.30 -11.36 -24.15
C ARG A 77 -7.03 -12.09 -24.50
N ASP A 78 -7.10 -12.90 -25.54
CA ASP A 78 -5.91 -13.48 -26.16
C ASP A 78 -5.14 -12.42 -26.94
N LEU A 79 -3.84 -12.34 -26.68
CA LEU A 79 -2.91 -11.38 -27.28
C LEU A 79 -1.85 -12.06 -28.15
N LEU A 80 -1.86 -13.39 -28.27
CA LEU A 80 -0.94 -14.12 -29.15
C LEU A 80 -1.03 -13.66 -30.62
N GLY A 81 -2.21 -13.25 -31.08
CA GLY A 81 -2.39 -12.71 -32.43
C GLY A 81 -1.69 -11.37 -32.66
N ASP A 82 -1.41 -10.62 -31.59
CA ASP A 82 -0.78 -9.31 -31.63
C ASP A 82 0.77 -9.42 -31.66
N ASN A 83 1.33 -10.64 -31.52
CA ASN A 83 2.78 -10.92 -31.53
C ASN A 83 3.60 -9.98 -30.64
N ILE A 84 3.09 -9.68 -29.44
CA ILE A 84 3.72 -8.75 -28.51
C ILE A 84 4.93 -9.43 -27.86
N VAL A 85 6.12 -9.16 -28.42
CA VAL A 85 7.40 -9.59 -27.88
C VAL A 85 8.03 -8.44 -27.11
N LEU A 86 8.43 -8.70 -25.88
CA LEU A 86 9.14 -7.76 -25.02
C LEU A 86 10.55 -8.26 -24.76
N ARG A 87 11.56 -7.49 -25.16
CA ARG A 87 12.93 -7.69 -24.70
C ARG A 87 13.10 -7.18 -23.27
N ARG A 88 14.17 -7.61 -22.61
CA ARG A 88 14.48 -7.14 -21.26
C ARG A 88 14.52 -5.61 -21.19
N GLY A 89 13.78 -5.06 -20.24
CA GLY A 89 13.65 -3.61 -20.01
C GLY A 89 12.64 -2.92 -20.92
N GLU A 90 12.17 -3.56 -22.00
CA GLU A 90 11.12 -3.01 -22.85
C GLU A 90 9.75 -3.08 -22.16
N SER A 91 8.91 -2.11 -22.48
CA SER A 91 7.54 -2.02 -22.01
C SER A 91 6.56 -1.91 -23.17
N TYR A 92 5.36 -2.46 -23.01
CA TYR A 92 4.27 -2.38 -23.98
C TYR A 92 2.97 -2.01 -23.30
N THR A 93 2.16 -1.18 -23.96
CA THR A 93 0.86 -0.75 -23.43
C THR A 93 -0.26 -1.54 -24.08
N VAL A 94 -0.93 -2.39 -23.30
CA VAL A 94 -2.17 -3.06 -23.73
C VAL A 94 -3.32 -2.09 -23.49
N SER A 95 -3.87 -1.51 -24.56
CA SER A 95 -4.93 -0.50 -24.50
C SER A 95 -6.31 -1.07 -24.80
N GLY A 96 -7.35 -0.36 -24.34
CA GLY A 96 -8.74 -0.68 -24.64
C GLY A 96 -9.25 -1.94 -23.96
N LEU A 97 -8.75 -2.23 -22.76
CA LEU A 97 -9.27 -3.31 -21.94
C LEU A 97 -10.57 -2.87 -21.26
N PRO A 98 -11.58 -3.75 -21.18
CA PRO A 98 -12.85 -3.42 -20.58
C PRO A 98 -12.74 -3.27 -19.06
N THR A 99 -13.59 -2.40 -18.54
CA THR A 99 -13.96 -2.34 -17.13
C THR A 99 -15.10 -3.30 -16.83
N CYS A 100 -15.54 -3.37 -15.58
CA CYS A 100 -16.79 -4.07 -15.25
C CYS A 100 -18.01 -3.48 -15.95
N GLU A 101 -17.98 -2.22 -16.41
CA GLU A 101 -19.12 -1.59 -17.08
C GLU A 101 -19.26 -2.07 -18.54
N ASP A 102 -18.17 -2.49 -19.14
CA ASP A 102 -18.12 -2.90 -20.55
C ASP A 102 -18.46 -4.39 -20.77
N LEU A 103 -18.74 -5.14 -19.69
CA LEU A 103 -19.06 -6.56 -19.79
C LEU A 103 -20.43 -6.78 -20.44
N GLU A 104 -20.46 -7.61 -21.48
CA GLU A 104 -21.67 -7.88 -22.28
C GLU A 104 -22.75 -8.65 -21.51
N ASP A 105 -22.35 -9.56 -20.60
CA ASP A 105 -23.27 -10.35 -19.79
C ASP A 105 -23.71 -9.54 -18.55
N PRO A 106 -24.98 -9.16 -18.41
CA PRO A 106 -25.46 -8.34 -17.30
C PRO A 106 -25.27 -8.98 -15.92
N MET A 107 -25.37 -10.32 -15.82
CA MET A 107 -25.14 -11.01 -14.54
C MET A 107 -23.66 -10.95 -14.16
N LEU A 108 -22.79 -11.20 -15.14
CA LEU A 108 -21.34 -11.11 -14.95
C LEU A 108 -20.90 -9.67 -14.68
N GLN A 109 -21.56 -8.70 -15.32
CA GLN A 109 -21.37 -7.27 -15.14
C GLN A 109 -21.69 -6.85 -13.70
N GLU A 110 -22.86 -7.20 -13.19
CA GLU A 110 -23.25 -6.90 -11.81
C GLU A 110 -22.35 -7.59 -10.79
N GLU A 111 -21.98 -8.85 -11.04
CA GLU A 111 -21.05 -9.57 -10.18
C GLU A 111 -19.66 -8.92 -10.17
N CYS A 112 -19.14 -8.55 -11.34
CA CYS A 112 -17.90 -7.79 -11.47
C CYS A 112 -18.00 -6.48 -10.70
N LYS A 113 -19.03 -5.66 -10.95
CA LYS A 113 -19.30 -4.37 -10.26
C LYS A 113 -19.39 -4.50 -8.74
N SER A 114 -19.93 -5.62 -8.25
CA SER A 114 -20.02 -5.92 -6.82
C SER A 114 -18.71 -6.46 -6.22
N THR A 115 -17.78 -6.92 -7.07
CA THR A 115 -16.47 -7.41 -6.65
C THR A 115 -15.58 -6.23 -6.30
N VAL A 116 -15.12 -6.20 -5.05
CA VAL A 116 -14.33 -5.07 -4.52
C VAL A 116 -12.91 -5.08 -5.07
N ARG A 117 -12.26 -6.26 -5.10
CA ARG A 117 -10.88 -6.40 -5.55
C ARG A 117 -10.81 -7.15 -6.86
N LEU A 118 -10.34 -6.45 -7.87
CA LEU A 118 -10.05 -7.03 -9.16
C LEU A 118 -8.54 -7.12 -9.32
N ALA A 119 -8.09 -8.00 -10.19
CA ALA A 119 -6.72 -8.00 -10.67
C ALA A 119 -6.72 -8.12 -12.18
N TYR A 120 -5.88 -7.31 -12.81
CA TYR A 120 -5.43 -7.62 -14.15
C TYR A 120 -4.27 -8.60 -14.05
N ARG A 121 -4.37 -9.68 -14.82
CA ARG A 121 -3.35 -10.73 -14.91
C ARG A 121 -2.85 -10.82 -16.33
N ALA A 122 -1.55 -10.63 -16.54
CA ALA A 122 -0.90 -10.85 -17.82
C ALA A 122 -0.21 -12.22 -17.82
N TYR A 123 -0.54 -13.04 -18.81
CA TYR A 123 0.13 -14.30 -19.09
C TYR A 123 1.27 -14.05 -20.07
N TYR A 124 2.43 -14.61 -19.78
CA TYR A 124 3.59 -14.49 -20.63
C TYR A 124 4.36 -15.81 -20.69
N MET A 125 5.18 -15.96 -21.72
CA MET A 125 6.08 -17.09 -21.84
C MET A 125 7.39 -16.68 -22.52
N PRO A 126 8.53 -17.29 -22.19
CA PRO A 126 9.76 -17.10 -22.94
C PRO A 126 9.56 -17.39 -24.44
N LEU A 127 9.98 -16.46 -25.30
CA LEU A 127 9.79 -16.56 -26.75
C LEU A 127 10.42 -17.85 -27.32
N ARG A 128 11.54 -18.30 -26.75
CA ARG A 128 12.24 -19.53 -27.16
C ARG A 128 11.41 -20.79 -26.90
N ILE A 129 10.54 -20.78 -25.90
CA ILE A 129 9.62 -21.90 -25.60
C ILE A 129 8.46 -21.86 -26.58
N TYR A 130 7.89 -20.67 -26.79
CA TYR A 130 6.79 -20.48 -27.75
C TYR A 130 7.19 -20.90 -29.17
N GLY A 131 8.36 -20.45 -29.65
CA GLY A 131 8.87 -20.77 -30.99
C GLY A 131 9.12 -22.25 -31.25
N LYS A 132 9.22 -23.08 -30.20
CA LYS A 132 9.34 -24.54 -30.28
C LYS A 132 7.99 -25.26 -30.32
N GLY A 133 6.87 -24.54 -30.22
CA GLY A 133 5.52 -25.11 -30.25
C GLY A 133 5.07 -25.75 -28.93
N TYR A 134 5.81 -25.55 -27.84
CA TYR A 134 5.39 -26.00 -26.52
C TYR A 134 4.16 -25.20 -26.06
N ARG A 135 3.08 -25.91 -25.76
CA ARG A 135 1.90 -25.35 -25.10
C ARG A 135 2.02 -25.63 -23.60
N LEU A 136 2.44 -24.63 -22.84
CA LEU A 136 2.34 -24.68 -21.38
C LEU A 136 0.84 -24.74 -21.03
N SER A 137 0.47 -25.58 -20.06
CA SER A 137 -0.89 -25.54 -19.52
C SER A 137 -1.13 -24.17 -18.87
N THR A 138 -2.41 -23.79 -18.71
CA THR A 138 -2.79 -22.54 -18.02
C THR A 138 -2.28 -22.45 -16.58
N THR A 139 -1.96 -23.59 -15.96
CA THR A 139 -1.36 -23.70 -14.61
C THR A 139 0.15 -23.61 -14.60
N GLU A 140 0.82 -23.85 -15.74
CA GLU A 140 2.29 -23.81 -15.87
C GLU A 140 2.79 -22.51 -16.53
N THR A 141 1.87 -21.71 -17.09
CA THR A 141 2.24 -20.44 -17.73
C THR A 141 2.50 -19.37 -16.67
N PRO A 142 3.68 -18.72 -16.68
CA PRO A 142 3.96 -17.59 -15.80
C PRO A 142 2.95 -16.44 -15.92
N THR A 143 2.69 -15.77 -14.79
CA THR A 143 1.73 -14.67 -14.71
C THR A 143 2.30 -13.49 -13.94
N GLY A 144 2.06 -12.28 -14.43
CA GLY A 144 2.23 -11.03 -13.68
C GLY A 144 0.87 -10.45 -13.31
N ASP A 145 0.67 -10.13 -12.03
CA ASP A 145 -0.60 -9.59 -11.52
C ASP A 145 -0.45 -8.11 -11.11
N SER A 146 -1.48 -7.31 -11.39
CA SER A 146 -1.69 -6.01 -10.74
C SER A 146 -3.08 -5.96 -10.14
N VAL A 147 -3.11 -5.80 -8.83
CA VAL A 147 -4.34 -5.63 -8.05
C VAL A 147 -4.88 -4.23 -8.28
N ILE A 148 -6.18 -4.10 -8.51
CA ILE A 148 -6.89 -2.83 -8.59
C ILE A 148 -8.15 -2.90 -7.71
N MET A 149 -8.59 -1.76 -7.17
CA MET A 149 -9.97 -1.70 -6.70
C MET A 149 -10.88 -1.48 -7.88
N ASN A 150 -12.02 -2.16 -7.84
CA ASN A 150 -13.04 -1.95 -8.85
C ASN A 150 -13.57 -0.51 -8.78
N PRO A 151 -13.44 0.28 -9.85
CA PRO A 151 -13.92 1.67 -9.89
C PRO A 151 -15.45 1.78 -9.79
N SER A 152 -16.19 0.72 -10.15
CA SER A 152 -17.66 0.68 -10.09
C SER A 152 -18.21 0.43 -8.68
N VAL A 153 -17.36 0.11 -7.70
CA VAL A 153 -17.79 0.01 -6.30
C VAL A 153 -18.19 1.41 -5.85
N ARG A 154 -19.49 1.57 -5.57
CA ARG A 154 -20.04 2.82 -5.07
C ARG A 154 -19.35 3.19 -3.76
N LEU A 155 -18.51 4.22 -3.82
CA LEU A 155 -17.86 4.79 -2.64
C LEU A 155 -18.94 5.30 -1.69
N GLU A 156 -18.97 4.76 -0.46
CA GLU A 156 -19.93 5.22 0.55
C GLU A 156 -19.66 6.69 0.93
N CYS A 157 -18.39 7.11 0.85
CA CYS A 157 -17.92 8.43 1.26
C CYS A 157 -17.28 9.16 0.08
N LEU A 158 -18.10 9.75 -0.79
CA LEU A 158 -17.59 10.58 -1.89
C LEU A 158 -16.82 11.78 -1.34
N LEU A 159 -15.65 12.04 -1.93
CA LEU A 159 -14.99 13.32 -1.75
C LEU A 159 -15.88 14.43 -2.34
N PRO A 160 -15.99 15.59 -1.68
CA PRO A 160 -16.56 16.75 -2.34
C PRO A 160 -15.68 17.12 -3.56
N GLU A 161 -16.28 17.74 -4.59
CA GLU A 161 -15.54 18.15 -5.80
C GLU A 161 -14.35 19.06 -5.44
N GLU A 162 -14.57 19.97 -4.50
CA GLU A 162 -13.54 20.86 -3.96
C GLU A 162 -13.51 20.85 -2.43
N GLY A 163 -12.45 21.42 -1.86
CA GLY A 163 -12.41 21.72 -0.43
C GLY A 163 -11.86 20.60 0.46
N TRP A 164 -11.06 19.67 -0.08
CA TRP A 164 -10.44 18.57 0.68
C TRP A 164 -8.91 18.55 0.57
N VAL A 165 -8.27 17.91 1.56
CA VAL A 165 -6.84 17.54 1.63
C VAL A 165 -6.74 16.11 2.16
N LEU A 166 -5.93 15.28 1.49
CA LEU A 166 -5.61 13.94 1.94
C LEU A 166 -4.28 13.93 2.68
N LEU A 167 -4.24 13.27 3.83
CA LEU A 167 -3.03 13.01 4.61
C LEU A 167 -2.69 11.52 4.55
N ASP A 168 -1.43 11.20 4.41
CA ASP A 168 -0.92 9.82 4.45
C ASP A 168 0.01 9.56 5.64
N LEU A 169 0.59 10.60 6.24
CA LEU A 169 1.44 10.50 7.42
C LEU A 169 0.91 11.32 8.59
N VAL A 170 0.90 10.70 9.78
CA VAL A 170 0.78 11.39 11.07
C VAL A 170 1.75 10.76 12.07
N ASP A 171 2.69 11.54 12.59
CA ASP A 171 3.70 11.13 13.57
C ASP A 171 3.71 12.08 14.79
N PRO A 172 2.93 11.77 15.84
CA PRO A 172 3.06 12.38 17.16
C PRO A 172 4.36 11.92 17.83
N VAL A 173 5.34 12.81 17.97
CA VAL A 173 6.63 12.40 18.53
C VAL A 173 6.47 12.00 19.99
N THR A 174 6.81 10.75 20.27
CA THR A 174 6.74 10.15 21.60
C THR A 174 8.12 9.71 22.09
N LEU A 175 8.26 9.57 23.41
CA LEU A 175 9.43 8.95 24.03
C LEU A 175 9.37 7.43 23.84
N VAL A 176 10.41 6.86 23.23
CA VAL A 176 10.49 5.42 22.88
C VAL A 176 10.23 4.51 24.09
N SER A 177 10.78 4.85 25.26
CA SER A 177 10.70 4.00 26.45
C SER A 177 9.35 4.07 27.17
N SER A 178 8.61 5.17 27.09
CA SER A 178 7.39 5.39 27.88
C SER A 178 6.11 5.47 27.07
N GLY A 179 6.18 5.91 25.81
CA GLY A 179 5.00 6.26 25.02
C GLY A 179 4.32 7.56 25.46
N ASP A 180 5.05 8.40 26.21
CA ASP A 180 4.64 9.76 26.53
C ASP A 180 4.87 10.66 25.32
N LEU A 181 3.97 11.61 25.09
CA LEU A 181 4.19 12.65 24.09
C LEU A 181 5.44 13.46 24.48
N TYR A 182 6.40 13.56 23.57
CA TYR A 182 7.63 14.28 23.82
C TYR A 182 7.33 15.76 24.06
N ALA A 183 7.80 16.29 25.18
CA ALA A 183 7.81 17.73 25.45
C ALA A 183 9.24 18.25 25.32
N ASP A 184 9.45 19.23 24.44
CA ASP A 184 10.73 19.90 24.31
C ASP A 184 11.14 20.52 25.67
N PRO A 185 12.34 20.24 26.21
CA PRO A 185 12.74 20.72 27.54
C PRO A 185 12.80 22.24 27.68
N SER A 186 13.03 22.97 26.58
CA SER A 186 13.18 24.42 26.59
C SER A 186 11.84 25.14 26.44
N THR A 187 10.96 24.61 25.58
CA THR A 187 9.68 25.25 25.24
C THR A 187 8.47 24.59 25.91
N HIS A 188 8.66 23.40 26.49
CA HIS A 188 7.60 22.52 27.01
C HIS A 188 6.51 22.19 25.99
N LYS A 189 6.82 22.33 24.69
CA LYS A 189 5.88 22.07 23.60
C LYS A 189 6.04 20.66 23.07
N GLY A 190 4.91 20.05 22.75
CA GLY A 190 4.86 18.80 22.00
C GLY A 190 4.96 19.03 20.50
N ARG A 191 4.97 17.95 19.72
CA ARG A 191 5.01 18.05 18.26
C ARG A 191 4.31 16.90 17.56
N VAL A 192 3.69 17.21 16.42
CA VAL A 192 3.13 16.26 15.47
C VAL A 192 3.66 16.61 14.10
N TRP A 193 4.15 15.60 13.37
CA TRP A 193 4.46 15.68 11.96
C TRP A 193 3.29 15.18 11.13
N ILE A 194 3.04 15.83 10.01
CA ILE A 194 2.04 15.42 9.02
C ILE A 194 2.59 15.53 7.62
N GLU A 195 2.06 14.74 6.69
CA GLU A 195 2.30 14.87 5.25
C GLU A 195 0.96 14.94 4.50
N ALA A 196 0.88 15.83 3.51
CA ALA A 196 -0.34 16.16 2.78
C ALA A 196 -0.11 16.04 1.27
N PRO A 197 -0.04 14.83 0.73
CA PRO A 197 0.38 14.61 -0.65
C PRO A 197 -0.65 15.03 -1.70
N LEU A 198 -1.94 15.09 -1.34
CA LEU A 198 -3.02 15.38 -2.28
C LEU A 198 -4.02 16.40 -1.72
N ALA A 199 -4.56 17.23 -2.61
CA ALA A 199 -5.60 18.19 -2.29
C ALA A 199 -6.47 18.48 -3.52
N SER A 200 -7.69 18.97 -3.26
CA SER A 200 -8.62 19.49 -4.28
C SER A 200 -8.09 20.67 -5.11
N GLY A 201 -6.99 21.28 -4.70
CA GLY A 201 -6.37 22.41 -5.37
C GLY A 201 -5.08 22.83 -4.67
N VAL A 202 -4.29 23.67 -5.34
CA VAL A 202 -3.04 24.20 -4.78
C VAL A 202 -3.35 25.40 -3.88
N ASP A 203 -2.97 25.33 -2.61
CA ASP A 203 -3.25 26.37 -1.63
C ASP A 203 -2.25 26.36 -0.45
N THR A 204 -2.24 27.41 0.36
CA THR A 204 -1.66 27.40 1.71
C THR A 204 -2.79 27.41 2.72
N ILE A 205 -2.93 26.31 3.47
CA ILE A 205 -4.00 26.14 4.44
C ILE A 205 -3.46 26.13 5.86
N THR A 206 -4.32 26.49 6.83
CA THR A 206 -4.00 26.30 8.24
C THR A 206 -4.56 24.96 8.71
N VAL A 207 -3.70 24.07 9.19
CA VAL A 207 -4.08 22.81 9.83
C VAL A 207 -3.96 22.96 11.34
N GLN A 208 -5.01 22.59 12.04
CA GLN A 208 -5.09 22.54 13.50
C GLN A 208 -4.99 21.08 13.95
N ALA A 209 -4.12 20.82 14.92
CA ALA A 209 -3.98 19.52 15.56
C ALA A 209 -4.41 19.60 17.03
N VAL A 210 -5.22 18.65 17.46
CA VAL A 210 -5.59 18.43 18.86
C VAL A 210 -5.20 17.02 19.26
N VAL A 211 -4.35 16.88 20.27
CA VAL A 211 -3.96 15.59 20.84
C VAL A 211 -4.62 15.43 22.20
N SER A 212 -5.38 14.35 22.37
CA SER A 212 -6.15 14.07 23.60
C SER A 212 -5.89 12.67 24.12
N ARG A 213 -5.62 12.55 25.42
CA ARG A 213 -5.47 11.28 26.12
C ARG A 213 -6.80 10.52 26.12
N ILE A 214 -6.80 9.27 25.67
CA ILE A 214 -7.98 8.40 25.77
C ILE A 214 -8.09 7.90 27.22
N GLY A 215 -9.25 8.08 27.85
CA GLY A 215 -9.47 7.69 29.25
C GLY A 215 -8.80 8.62 30.28
N GLY A 216 -8.44 9.85 29.89
CA GLY A 216 -7.82 10.84 30.77
C GLY A 216 -8.16 12.28 30.38
N SER A 217 -7.53 13.26 31.03
CA SER A 217 -7.81 14.70 30.85
C SER A 217 -6.68 15.50 30.20
N GLY A 218 -5.60 14.82 29.77
CA GLY A 218 -4.49 15.45 29.07
C GLY A 218 -4.88 15.84 27.65
N THR A 219 -4.79 17.14 27.33
CA THR A 219 -5.06 17.68 25.99
C THR A 219 -4.01 18.74 25.65
N ALA A 220 -3.54 18.71 24.40
CA ALA A 220 -2.64 19.70 23.82
C ALA A 220 -3.10 20.02 22.39
N SER A 221 -2.85 21.24 21.94
CA SER A 221 -3.26 21.68 20.62
C SER A 221 -2.27 22.63 19.99
N GLY A 222 -2.29 22.72 18.67
CA GLY A 222 -1.45 23.60 17.89
C GLY A 222 -2.00 23.80 16.48
N SER A 223 -1.35 24.68 15.73
CA SER A 223 -1.68 24.90 14.32
C SER A 223 -0.42 25.25 13.53
N ALA A 224 -0.41 24.89 12.25
CA ALA A 224 0.61 25.33 11.30
C ALA A 224 -0.02 25.69 9.96
N SER A 225 0.59 26.63 9.25
CA SER A 225 0.29 26.89 7.85
C SER A 225 1.13 25.94 6.99
N ILE A 226 0.47 25.19 6.11
CA ILE A 226 1.10 24.21 5.24
C ILE A 226 0.71 24.50 3.79
N LYS A 227 1.59 24.20 2.86
CA LYS A 227 1.29 24.26 1.43
C LYS A 227 0.79 22.88 1.01
N VAL A 228 -0.26 22.84 0.18
CA VAL A 228 -0.88 21.61 -0.31
C VAL A 228 -1.20 21.74 -1.80
N PRO A 229 -1.11 20.65 -2.59
CA PRO A 229 -0.42 19.41 -2.25
C PRO A 229 1.10 19.59 -2.24
N GLU A 230 1.81 18.91 -1.34
CA GLU A 230 3.28 18.85 -1.33
C GLU A 230 3.72 17.42 -0.96
N PRO A 231 3.86 16.52 -1.95
CA PRO A 231 4.35 15.16 -1.72
C PRO A 231 5.75 15.17 -1.10
N ALA A 232 6.01 14.27 -0.17
CA ALA A 232 7.28 14.11 0.55
C ALA A 232 7.72 15.28 1.45
N GLN A 233 6.89 16.34 1.59
CA GLN A 233 7.15 17.41 2.54
C GLN A 233 6.42 17.15 3.86
N GLN A 234 7.20 16.89 4.91
CA GLN A 234 6.67 16.80 6.26
C GLN A 234 6.52 18.19 6.87
N TYR A 235 5.37 18.45 7.49
CA TYR A 235 5.07 19.67 8.21
C TYR A 235 5.02 19.44 9.70
N TYR A 236 5.53 20.41 10.45
CA TYR A 236 5.60 20.38 11.90
C TYR A 236 4.49 21.23 12.52
N ILE A 237 3.75 20.67 13.47
CA ILE A 237 2.79 21.39 14.31
C ILE A 237 3.26 21.38 15.76
N ALA A 238 3.64 22.56 16.27
CA ALA A 238 3.98 22.74 17.68
C ALA A 238 2.73 22.66 18.56
N LEU A 239 2.74 21.80 19.57
CA LEU A 239 1.62 21.61 20.50
C LEU A 239 1.88 22.32 21.82
N SER A 240 0.89 23.07 22.30
CA SER A 240 0.89 23.70 23.62
C SER A 240 -0.26 23.14 24.47
N GLY A 241 -0.16 23.27 25.80
CA GLY A 241 -1.16 22.74 26.74
C GLY A 241 -0.57 21.69 27.66
N LYS A 242 -1.37 20.69 28.05
CA LYS A 242 -0.99 19.66 29.04
C LYS A 242 -0.19 18.52 28.41
N VAL A 243 0.85 18.83 27.64
CA VAL A 243 1.67 17.87 26.88
C VAL A 243 2.21 16.76 27.79
N SER A 244 2.73 17.11 28.96
CA SER A 244 3.27 16.17 29.94
C SER A 244 2.25 15.18 30.54
N GLN A 245 0.95 15.39 30.31
CA GLN A 245 -0.14 14.50 30.74
C GLN A 245 -0.64 13.58 29.62
N ILE A 246 -0.02 13.63 28.43
CA ILE A 246 -0.40 12.85 27.26
C ILE A 246 0.56 11.68 27.09
N TYR A 247 0.01 10.48 27.09
CA TYR A 247 0.73 9.22 26.89
C TYR A 247 -0.23 8.21 26.24
N VAL A 248 0.29 7.14 25.64
CA VAL A 248 -0.59 6.18 24.95
C VAL A 248 -1.55 5.44 25.88
N PRO A 249 -2.76 5.08 25.41
CA PRO A 249 -3.35 5.45 24.11
C PRO A 249 -3.83 6.91 24.01
N PHE A 250 -3.63 7.56 22.87
CA PHE A 250 -4.15 8.91 22.66
C PHE A 250 -4.70 9.07 21.24
N LYS A 251 -5.43 10.16 21.04
CA LYS A 251 -6.07 10.52 19.78
C LYS A 251 -5.49 11.82 19.25
N VAL A 252 -5.20 11.85 17.95
CA VAL A 252 -4.84 13.06 17.20
C VAL A 252 -6.01 13.38 16.28
N THR A 253 -6.59 14.57 16.43
CA THR A 253 -7.62 15.09 15.54
C THR A 253 -7.04 16.26 14.75
N LEU A 254 -7.16 16.20 13.43
CA LEU A 254 -6.67 17.18 12.47
C LEU A 254 -7.85 17.84 11.78
N SER A 255 -7.82 19.16 11.69
CA SER A 255 -8.90 19.94 11.07
C SER A 255 -8.35 21.18 10.40
N SER A 256 -9.11 21.76 9.47
CA SER A 256 -8.80 23.05 8.87
C SER A 256 -10.08 23.87 8.74
N PRO A 257 -10.03 25.20 8.95
CA PRO A 257 -11.20 26.05 8.73
C PRO A 257 -11.63 26.15 7.27
N SER A 258 -10.71 25.93 6.32
CA SER A 258 -10.96 26.14 4.89
C SER A 258 -11.09 24.86 4.08
N LYS A 259 -10.59 23.73 4.59
CA LYS A 259 -10.59 22.43 3.90
C LYS A 259 -10.96 21.29 4.85
N ARG A 260 -11.60 20.25 4.32
CA ARG A 260 -11.80 18.97 5.01
C ARG A 260 -10.50 18.17 4.98
N ILE A 261 -9.99 17.79 6.15
CA ILE A 261 -8.82 16.92 6.31
C ILE A 261 -9.27 15.46 6.38
N ILE A 262 -8.64 14.59 5.61
CA ILE A 262 -8.99 13.17 5.49
C ILE A 262 -7.68 12.35 5.42
N PRO A 263 -7.43 11.37 6.29
CA PRO A 263 -8.14 11.09 7.53
C PRO A 263 -8.01 12.25 8.53
N GLY A 264 -9.10 12.61 9.18
CA GLY A 264 -9.14 13.68 10.19
C GLY A 264 -8.86 13.19 11.60
N GLU A 265 -8.93 11.88 11.85
CA GLU A 265 -8.80 11.30 13.19
C GLU A 265 -7.90 10.07 13.20
N TRP A 266 -6.94 10.08 14.12
CA TRP A 266 -5.90 9.05 14.25
C TRP A 266 -5.78 8.62 15.71
N ILE A 267 -5.94 7.32 15.99
CA ILE A 267 -5.77 6.75 17.32
C ILE A 267 -4.44 5.99 17.40
N PHE A 268 -3.62 6.38 18.36
CA PHE A 268 -2.32 5.79 18.66
C PHE A 268 -2.44 4.92 19.91
N GLY A 269 -2.47 3.61 19.69
CA GLY A 269 -2.65 2.62 20.75
C GLY A 269 -1.35 2.15 21.38
N GLY A 270 -1.48 1.45 22.50
CA GLY A 270 -0.35 0.87 23.23
C GLY A 270 -0.54 0.90 24.74
N GLN A 271 0.50 0.49 25.44
CA GLN A 271 0.59 0.52 26.89
C GLN A 271 1.85 1.26 27.31
N ARG A 272 1.67 2.26 28.17
CA ARG A 272 2.76 3.08 28.71
C ARG A 272 3.87 2.19 29.30
N ASN A 273 5.13 2.52 28.99
CA ASN A 273 6.34 1.78 29.39
C ASN A 273 6.47 0.34 28.85
N VAL A 274 5.56 -0.11 27.98
CA VAL A 274 5.57 -1.48 27.44
C VAL A 274 5.83 -1.47 25.94
N ALA A 275 4.88 -0.94 25.16
CA ALA A 275 5.00 -0.72 23.73
C ALA A 275 3.90 0.22 23.25
N HIS A 276 4.18 1.00 22.20
CA HIS A 276 3.23 1.98 21.67
C HIS A 276 3.47 2.29 20.20
N VAL A 277 2.40 2.61 19.48
CA VAL A 277 2.50 3.16 18.13
C VAL A 277 2.81 4.65 18.24
N SER A 278 3.88 5.10 17.58
CA SER A 278 4.37 6.48 17.62
C SER A 278 4.12 7.24 16.33
N GLY A 279 3.95 6.55 15.20
CA GLY A 279 3.72 7.17 13.90
C GLY A 279 3.08 6.20 12.93
N LEU A 280 2.34 6.73 11.95
CA LEU A 280 1.65 5.94 10.94
C LEU A 280 1.85 6.60 9.57
N LEU A 281 2.27 5.80 8.60
CA LEU A 281 2.34 6.16 7.18
C LEU A 281 1.48 5.17 6.39
N LEU A 282 0.47 5.68 5.70
CA LEU A 282 -0.33 4.94 4.74
C LEU A 282 0.52 4.78 3.47
N SER A 283 0.86 3.55 3.11
CA SER A 283 1.62 3.28 1.87
C SER A 283 0.63 3.15 0.73
N TRP A 284 0.68 4.07 -0.24
CA TRP A 284 -0.31 4.16 -1.29
C TRP A 284 0.29 4.37 -2.68
N ARG A 285 -0.46 3.95 -3.71
CA ARG A 285 -0.07 4.06 -5.12
C ARG A 285 -0.70 5.28 -5.78
N THR A 286 0.09 6.04 -6.53
CA THR A 286 -0.36 7.34 -7.07
C THR A 286 -1.46 7.19 -8.12
N GLU A 287 -1.44 6.08 -8.84
CA GLU A 287 -2.27 5.78 -10.00
C GLU A 287 -3.75 5.62 -9.63
N ASP A 288 -4.02 4.91 -8.54
CA ASP A 288 -5.36 4.52 -8.13
C ASP A 288 -5.67 4.84 -6.66
N LYS A 289 -4.74 5.53 -5.99
CA LYS A 289 -4.83 5.92 -4.58
C LYS A 289 -5.01 4.73 -3.63
N LEU A 290 -4.62 3.53 -4.04
CA LEU A 290 -4.79 2.35 -3.20
C LEU A 290 -3.75 2.28 -2.10
N VAL A 291 -4.24 2.10 -0.88
CA VAL A 291 -3.50 1.75 0.32
C VAL A 291 -3.61 0.24 0.50
N ASP A 292 -2.51 -0.48 0.35
CA ASP A 292 -2.43 -1.93 0.57
C ASP A 292 -1.73 -2.29 1.89
N SER A 293 -0.96 -1.35 2.42
CA SER A 293 -0.11 -1.54 3.59
C SER A 293 0.07 -0.23 4.35
N ILE A 294 0.42 -0.38 5.63
CA ILE A 294 0.69 0.74 6.53
C ILE A 294 2.01 0.49 7.22
N ILE A 295 2.87 1.50 7.25
CA ILE A 295 4.10 1.47 8.02
C ILE A 295 3.79 2.09 9.39
N ALA A 296 3.79 1.26 10.43
CA ALA A 296 3.64 1.71 11.81
C ALA A 296 5.03 1.90 12.43
N GLU A 297 5.34 3.12 12.87
CA GLU A 297 6.45 3.33 13.79
C GLU A 297 6.01 2.92 15.20
N VAL A 298 6.80 2.05 15.84
CA VAL A 298 6.50 1.49 17.16
C VAL A 298 7.68 1.64 18.08
N GLY A 299 7.44 2.17 19.28
CA GLY A 299 8.39 2.18 20.39
C GLY A 299 8.15 0.99 21.33
N PHE A 300 9.22 0.35 21.77
CA PHE A 300 9.20 -0.77 22.71
C PHE A 300 9.84 -0.35 24.02
N GLY A 301 9.05 -0.17 25.08
CA GLY A 301 9.54 0.12 26.42
C GLY A 301 10.12 -1.10 27.14
N SER A 302 9.64 -2.31 26.79
CA SER A 302 10.09 -3.57 27.40
C SER A 302 10.47 -4.62 26.36
N LEU A 303 11.24 -5.64 26.77
CA LEU A 303 11.55 -6.80 25.94
C LEU A 303 10.30 -7.68 25.78
N GLY A 304 10.02 -8.17 24.58
CA GLY A 304 8.96 -9.14 24.35
C GLY A 304 8.58 -9.33 22.89
N THR A 305 7.54 -10.13 22.70
CA THR A 305 6.85 -10.29 21.42
C THR A 305 5.56 -9.47 21.46
N TYR A 306 5.26 -8.76 20.38
CA TYR A 306 4.16 -7.81 20.30
C TYR A 306 3.34 -8.03 19.05
N ARG A 307 2.01 -7.91 19.16
CA ARG A 307 1.12 -7.76 18.01
C ARG A 307 0.86 -6.27 17.79
N VAL A 308 1.13 -5.79 16.60
CA VAL A 308 0.73 -4.46 16.14
C VAL A 308 -0.47 -4.64 15.22
N SER A 309 -1.51 -3.85 15.41
CA SER A 309 -2.77 -3.94 14.65
C SER A 309 -3.20 -2.57 14.15
N ILE A 310 -3.77 -2.53 12.94
CA ILE A 310 -4.41 -1.35 12.35
C ILE A 310 -5.85 -1.65 12.00
N THR A 311 -6.72 -0.66 12.17
CA THR A 311 -8.11 -0.63 11.70
C THR A 311 -8.35 0.68 10.96
N LEU A 312 -8.87 0.60 9.75
CA LEU A 312 -9.27 1.74 8.93
C LEU A 312 -10.78 1.83 8.89
N LYS A 313 -11.33 3.04 9.04
CA LYS A 313 -12.77 3.29 8.97
C LYS A 313 -13.12 4.41 8.02
N ASP A 314 -14.30 4.27 7.42
CA ASP A 314 -14.88 5.28 6.53
C ASP A 314 -15.56 6.43 7.30
N CYS A 315 -16.17 7.37 6.57
CA CYS A 315 -16.84 8.53 7.14
C CYS A 315 -18.05 8.22 8.04
N ASN A 316 -18.58 6.99 7.96
CA ASN A 316 -19.67 6.51 8.81
C ASN A 316 -19.15 5.71 10.01
N GLY A 317 -17.81 5.59 10.16
CA GLY A 317 -17.18 4.80 11.21
C GLY A 317 -17.23 3.29 10.97
N LYS A 318 -17.60 2.84 9.77
CA LYS A 318 -17.60 1.42 9.40
C LYS A 318 -16.17 0.98 9.07
N ILE A 319 -15.79 -0.21 9.55
CA ILE A 319 -14.48 -0.79 9.28
C ILE A 319 -14.40 -1.19 7.81
N ILE A 320 -13.43 -0.62 7.10
CA ILE A 320 -13.18 -0.90 5.67
C ILE A 320 -11.93 -1.77 5.45
N ALA A 321 -10.98 -1.75 6.37
CA ALA A 321 -9.82 -2.65 6.36
C ALA A 321 -9.21 -2.82 7.75
N THR A 322 -8.51 -3.93 7.95
CA THR A 322 -7.75 -4.22 9.17
C THR A 322 -6.45 -4.93 8.82
N GLY A 323 -5.38 -4.72 9.58
CA GLY A 323 -4.13 -5.44 9.39
C GLY A 323 -3.47 -5.75 10.73
N SER A 324 -2.59 -6.74 10.78
CA SER A 324 -1.74 -6.95 11.95
C SER A 324 -0.43 -7.63 11.62
N ASN A 325 0.63 -7.31 12.35
CA ASN A 325 1.93 -7.98 12.26
C ASN A 325 2.46 -8.30 13.68
N THR A 326 3.26 -9.34 13.80
CA THR A 326 3.87 -9.77 15.06
C THR A 326 5.38 -9.56 14.99
N VAL A 327 5.94 -8.93 16.03
CA VAL A 327 7.36 -8.55 16.09
C VAL A 327 7.95 -8.92 17.45
N THR A 328 9.20 -9.36 17.46
CA THR A 328 9.99 -9.52 18.68
C THR A 328 10.95 -8.35 18.78
N ALA A 329 10.95 -7.65 19.91
CA ALA A 329 11.74 -6.44 20.09
C ALA A 329 12.40 -6.37 21.47
N SER A 330 13.60 -5.78 21.49
CA SER A 330 14.33 -5.46 22.70
C SER A 330 13.77 -4.21 23.38
N ALA A 331 14.00 -4.08 24.69
CA ALA A 331 13.60 -2.90 25.44
C ALA A 331 14.29 -1.62 24.94
N SER A 332 13.57 -0.50 25.01
CA SER A 332 13.99 0.83 24.58
C SER A 332 14.43 0.93 23.11
N THR A 333 13.78 0.18 22.21
CA THR A 333 14.04 0.22 20.76
C THR A 333 12.85 0.80 19.99
N LYS A 334 13.10 1.31 18.77
CA LYS A 334 12.05 1.66 17.80
C LYS A 334 12.15 0.77 16.57
N ALA A 335 11.03 0.48 15.94
CA ALA A 335 10.98 -0.18 14.63
C ALA A 335 9.89 0.42 13.75
N SER A 336 10.12 0.37 12.44
CA SER A 336 9.10 0.62 11.42
C SER A 336 8.58 -0.72 10.94
N ILE A 337 7.29 -0.97 11.14
CA ILE A 337 6.67 -2.28 10.93
C ILE A 337 5.68 -2.17 9.78
N PRO A 338 5.92 -2.84 8.64
CA PRO A 338 4.93 -2.93 7.59
C PRO A 338 3.78 -3.83 8.04
N ILE A 339 2.57 -3.36 7.84
CA ILE A 339 1.32 -4.06 8.17
C ILE A 339 0.51 -4.14 6.89
N GLU A 340 0.41 -5.33 6.34
CA GLU A 340 -0.47 -5.63 5.22
C GLU A 340 -1.94 -5.54 5.68
N LEU A 341 -2.76 -4.89 4.87
CA LEU A 341 -4.19 -4.79 5.11
C LEU A 341 -4.91 -6.03 4.59
N SER A 342 -5.98 -6.43 5.28
CA SER A 342 -6.85 -7.52 4.86
C SER A 342 -7.39 -7.30 3.45
N ASN A 343 -7.66 -6.04 3.11
CA ASN A 343 -8.07 -5.59 1.79
C ASN A 343 -7.44 -4.23 1.48
N PRO A 344 -6.98 -3.99 0.22
CA PRO A 344 -6.64 -2.66 -0.23
C PRO A 344 -7.85 -1.73 -0.17
N VAL A 345 -7.62 -0.48 0.20
CA VAL A 345 -8.65 0.57 0.26
C VAL A 345 -8.14 1.84 -0.40
N ARG A 346 -9.03 2.65 -1.00
CA ARG A 346 -8.61 3.95 -1.51
C ARG A 346 -8.35 4.92 -0.37
N LEU A 347 -7.28 5.70 -0.49
CA LEU A 347 -6.88 6.73 0.47
C LEU A 347 -8.01 7.71 0.77
N ASP A 348 -8.81 8.05 -0.25
CA ASP A 348 -9.94 8.97 -0.13
C ASP A 348 -11.19 8.40 0.58
N GLN A 349 -11.17 7.12 0.95
CA GLN A 349 -12.20 6.48 1.77
C GLN A 349 -11.80 6.36 3.24
N ILE A 350 -10.56 6.66 3.60
CA ILE A 350 -10.06 6.49 4.96
C ILE A 350 -10.30 7.78 5.75
N TYR A 351 -11.27 7.77 6.66
CA TYR A 351 -11.59 8.94 7.50
C TYR A 351 -11.04 8.81 8.92
N TYR A 352 -10.88 7.57 9.39
CA TYR A 352 -10.34 7.26 10.71
C TYR A 352 -9.28 6.17 10.59
N VAL A 353 -8.16 6.37 11.28
CA VAL A 353 -7.09 5.39 11.40
C VAL A 353 -6.91 5.04 12.86
N GLU A 354 -7.05 3.76 13.21
CA GLU A 354 -6.85 3.30 14.58
C GLU A 354 -5.73 2.27 14.63
N SER A 355 -4.82 2.44 15.58
CA SER A 355 -3.70 1.53 15.79
C SER A 355 -3.70 0.97 17.21
N GLY A 356 -3.09 -0.19 17.36
CA GLY A 356 -2.91 -0.86 18.63
C GLY A 356 -1.60 -1.63 18.65
N VAL A 357 -1.01 -1.75 19.84
CA VAL A 357 0.08 -2.69 20.09
C VAL A 357 -0.09 -3.33 21.46
N GLY A 358 0.06 -4.65 21.51
CA GLY A 358 -0.07 -5.43 22.74
C GLY A 358 1.01 -6.50 22.82
N LYS A 359 1.55 -6.71 24.01
CA LYS A 359 2.50 -7.79 24.28
C LYS A 359 1.78 -9.14 24.25
N ILE A 360 2.36 -10.14 23.59
CA ILE A 360 1.88 -11.52 23.55
C ILE A 360 2.94 -12.39 24.21
N GLY A 361 2.58 -13.07 25.31
CA GLY A 361 3.51 -13.84 26.14
C GLY A 361 3.82 -13.09 27.43
#